data_AF-A0A0Q4FSB0-F1
#
_entry.id   AF-A0A0Q4FSB0-F1
#
_cell.length_a   1.000
_cell.length_b   1.000
_cell.length_c   1.000
_cell.angle_alpha   90.00
_cell.angle_beta   90.00
_cell.angle_gamma   90.00
#
_symmetry.space_group_name_H-M   'P 1'
#
loop_
_entity.id
_entity.type
_entity.pdbx_description
1 polymer ?
#
loop_
_entity_poly.entity_id
_entity_poly.type
_entity_poly.pdbx_seq_one_letter_code
_entity_poly.pdbx_strand_id
1 'polypeptide(L)'
;MTMELTRGANAPVTGDVIVATIGCDQMPTGLDVDLSAYLLTADGRVRGDADMLFYGNAADADESVRFDKAGGRFTVRTDAVPAAIDRIALCVVVDGGAAAALGAITLSIADGPSYRHATDGQPEAAIIVGELYRRAGAWKLRAIGQGFAGGLAPLARSYGIEVAEGAPAPPPRVDLRKQALARKLVDLGKTDARLVDLTKTAAVSLAKTGADTRAAKFWLVLDVSGSMRGLFRSGAVDRLIQRCMAYALNLDDDGDISCVLFDNAARMIAPITAATYAGTAAEVMARRDIWGSTDYGRAMRLVRETAAVDADFGTVPVYVMVVTDGGTENRPLAERQIQEAAAEGIFWKFMAIGPMPKGVAPKGRALPRGFDFLAYLDDMPGRVVDNADFFAVTDPDDPSDEAFFDLMANEYAAWIAAATKAGVLRG
;
A
#
# COMPACT_ATOMS: atom_id res chain seq x y z
N MET A 1 1.06 -16.04 35.69
CA MET A 1 1.98 -14.95 36.06
C MET A 1 3.18 -15.10 35.13
N THR A 2 3.25 -14.26 34.09
CA THR A 2 4.28 -14.30 33.05
C THR A 2 5.62 -13.88 33.68
N MET A 3 6.67 -14.69 33.50
CA MET A 3 7.98 -14.43 34.11
C MET A 3 8.80 -13.52 33.20
N GLU A 4 9.05 -12.28 33.62
CA GLU A 4 9.90 -11.35 32.87
C GLU A 4 11.38 -11.58 33.19
N LEU A 5 12.17 -11.84 32.15
CA LEU A 5 13.61 -12.07 32.22
C LEU A 5 14.39 -10.76 32.20
N THR A 6 15.56 -10.77 32.82
CA THR A 6 16.58 -9.74 32.63
C THR A 6 17.62 -10.20 31.61
N ARG A 7 18.39 -9.25 31.05
CA ARG A 7 19.44 -9.57 30.07
C ARG A 7 20.40 -10.64 30.60
N GLY A 8 20.63 -11.70 29.83
CA GLY A 8 21.47 -12.84 30.19
C GLY A 8 20.75 -13.95 30.97
N ALA A 9 19.57 -13.68 31.53
CA ALA A 9 18.77 -14.68 32.24
C ALA A 9 18.17 -15.70 31.27
N ASN A 10 17.79 -16.86 31.80
CA ASN A 10 17.14 -17.92 31.04
C ASN A 10 16.04 -18.61 31.84
N ALA A 11 15.06 -19.14 31.12
CA ALA A 11 13.85 -19.75 31.63
C ALA A 11 13.56 -21.07 30.92
N PRO A 12 12.94 -22.06 31.58
CA PRO A 12 12.34 -23.18 30.85
C PRO A 12 11.19 -22.69 29.97
N VAL A 13 11.01 -23.36 28.82
CA VAL A 13 9.85 -23.22 27.95
C VAL A 13 9.24 -24.60 27.77
N THR A 14 7.94 -24.72 28.01
CA THR A 14 7.22 -26.01 28.02
C THR A 14 6.25 -26.09 26.85
N GLY A 15 6.07 -27.29 26.30
CA GLY A 15 5.08 -27.58 25.26
C GLY A 15 5.71 -28.12 23.99
N ASP A 16 4.92 -28.86 23.23
CA ASP A 16 5.31 -29.41 21.93
C ASP A 16 5.38 -28.32 20.85
N VAL A 17 4.68 -27.21 21.08
CA VAL A 17 4.70 -26.02 20.23
C VAL A 17 5.04 -24.78 21.05
N ILE A 18 6.14 -24.12 20.70
CA ILE A 18 6.55 -22.84 21.29
C ILE A 18 6.11 -21.72 20.36
N VAL A 19 5.38 -20.74 20.87
CA VAL A 19 5.00 -19.54 20.13
C VAL A 19 5.74 -18.35 20.72
N ALA A 20 6.70 -17.82 19.97
CA ALA A 20 7.46 -16.62 20.32
C ALA A 20 6.94 -15.43 19.52
N THR A 21 6.66 -14.30 20.18
CA THR A 21 6.18 -13.07 19.53
C THR A 21 7.15 -11.94 19.84
N ILE A 22 7.55 -11.20 18.80
CA ILE A 22 8.39 -10.01 18.92
C ILE A 22 7.54 -8.79 18.59
N GLY A 23 7.57 -7.80 19.47
CA GLY A 23 6.96 -6.49 19.26
C GLY A 23 7.94 -5.36 19.54
N CYS A 24 7.69 -4.22 18.91
CA CYS A 24 8.42 -2.97 19.16
C CYS A 24 7.45 -1.93 19.71
N ASP A 25 7.90 -1.10 20.66
CA ASP A 25 7.06 -0.03 21.23
C ASP A 25 6.74 1.06 20.19
N GLN A 26 7.68 1.31 19.27
CA GLN A 26 7.55 2.29 18.20
C GLN A 26 7.88 1.66 16.83
N MET A 27 7.17 2.13 15.81
CA MET A 27 7.42 1.81 14.40
C MET A 27 7.52 3.13 13.63
N PRO A 28 8.71 3.76 13.58
CA PRO A 28 8.90 5.05 12.92
C PRO A 28 8.70 4.95 11.41
N THR A 29 8.00 5.92 10.83
CA THR A 29 7.81 6.02 9.38
C THR A 29 9.15 6.19 8.68
N GLY A 30 9.40 5.39 7.63
CA GLY A 30 10.63 5.44 6.83
C GLY A 30 11.77 4.54 7.31
N LEU A 31 11.54 3.74 8.36
CA LEU A 31 12.43 2.65 8.77
C LEU A 31 11.76 1.31 8.49
N ASP A 32 12.50 0.40 7.86
CA ASP A 32 12.04 -0.98 7.70
C ASP A 32 12.57 -1.83 8.86
N VAL A 33 11.65 -2.39 9.64
CA VAL A 33 11.98 -3.26 10.78
C VAL A 33 11.71 -4.71 10.37
N ASP A 34 12.79 -5.47 10.22
CA ASP A 34 12.73 -6.87 9.83
C ASP A 34 13.01 -7.79 11.01
N LEU A 35 12.19 -8.84 11.12
CA LEU A 35 12.38 -9.91 12.08
C LEU A 35 12.96 -11.13 11.37
N SER A 36 13.89 -11.81 12.02
CA SER A 36 14.50 -13.04 11.51
C SER A 36 14.75 -14.06 12.60
N ALA A 37 14.82 -15.32 12.20
CA ALA A 37 15.28 -16.41 13.05
C ALA A 37 16.39 -17.21 12.36
N TYR A 38 17.37 -17.66 13.13
CA TYR A 38 18.50 -18.46 12.64
C TYR A 38 18.56 -19.76 13.43
N LEU A 39 18.45 -20.90 12.73
CA LEU A 39 18.60 -22.24 13.30
C LEU A 39 20.09 -22.57 13.32
N LEU A 40 20.67 -22.66 14.51
CA LEU A 40 22.10 -22.77 14.70
C LEU A 40 22.46 -24.14 15.27
N THR A 41 23.50 -24.72 14.68
CA THR A 41 24.16 -25.93 15.15
C THR A 41 24.92 -25.69 16.46
N ALA A 42 25.51 -26.75 17.03
CA ALA A 42 26.36 -26.68 18.21
C ALA A 42 27.51 -25.66 18.07
N ASP A 43 28.04 -25.51 16.85
CA ASP A 43 29.11 -24.55 16.52
C ASP A 43 28.63 -23.10 16.42
N GLY A 44 27.33 -22.85 16.66
CA GLY A 44 26.72 -21.52 16.60
C GLY A 44 26.54 -21.00 15.17
N ARG A 45 26.53 -21.89 14.18
CA ARG A 45 26.41 -21.56 12.75
C ARG A 45 25.20 -22.22 12.10
N VAL A 46 24.65 -21.57 11.07
CA VAL A 46 23.66 -22.18 10.18
C VAL A 46 24.33 -23.26 9.30
N ARG A 47 23.56 -24.25 8.84
CA ARG A 47 24.05 -25.26 7.87
C ARG A 47 23.99 -24.73 6.43
N GLY A 48 23.14 -23.73 6.20
CA GLY A 48 22.90 -23.06 4.92
C GLY A 48 21.62 -22.22 4.96
N ASP A 49 21.18 -21.73 3.81
CA ASP A 49 20.06 -20.77 3.70
C ASP A 49 18.72 -21.30 4.26
N ALA A 50 18.52 -22.62 4.24
CA ALA A 50 17.31 -23.26 4.78
C ALA A 50 17.14 -23.10 6.30
N ASP A 51 18.21 -22.77 7.02
CA ASP A 51 18.21 -22.52 8.46
C ASP A 51 17.95 -21.03 8.80
N MET A 52 17.66 -20.20 7.79
CA MET A 52 17.43 -18.77 7.94
C MET A 52 15.98 -18.42 7.63
N LEU A 53 15.26 -17.91 8.61
CA LEU A 53 13.88 -17.48 8.45
C LEU A 53 13.77 -15.97 8.46
N PHE A 54 13.02 -15.44 7.51
CA PHE A 54 12.73 -14.01 7.33
C PHE A 54 11.51 -13.88 6.42
N TYR A 55 11.06 -12.66 6.13
CA TYR A 55 9.85 -12.43 5.34
C TYR A 55 9.86 -13.03 3.90
N GLY A 56 11.02 -13.45 3.39
CA GLY A 56 11.18 -14.16 2.11
C GLY A 56 11.39 -15.67 2.24
N ASN A 57 11.67 -16.17 3.44
CA ASN A 57 11.77 -17.58 3.74
C ASN A 57 11.06 -17.85 5.07
N ALA A 58 9.76 -18.12 5.00
CA ALA A 58 8.88 -18.12 6.19
C ALA A 58 8.89 -19.45 6.97
N ALA A 59 9.62 -20.48 6.52
CA ALA A 59 9.77 -21.73 7.24
C ALA A 59 11.13 -22.37 6.91
N ASP A 60 11.65 -23.20 7.81
CA ASP A 60 12.78 -24.08 7.52
C ASP A 60 12.34 -25.31 6.69
N ALA A 61 13.32 -26.05 6.16
CA ALA A 61 13.06 -27.21 5.31
C ALA A 61 12.26 -28.33 6.00
N ASP A 62 12.38 -28.47 7.32
CA ASP A 62 11.68 -29.48 8.11
C ASP A 62 10.30 -28.99 8.61
N GLU A 63 9.90 -27.77 8.22
CA GLU A 63 8.73 -27.04 8.75
C GLU A 63 8.69 -27.03 10.30
N SER A 64 9.85 -27.11 10.94
CA SER A 64 9.99 -27.15 12.38
C SER A 64 9.81 -25.77 13.00
N VAL A 65 10.11 -24.71 12.25
CA VAL A 65 9.92 -23.32 12.62
C VAL A 65 9.16 -22.62 11.50
N ARG A 66 8.14 -21.83 11.86
CA ARG A 66 7.39 -20.99 10.91
C ARG A 66 7.32 -19.55 11.40
N PHE A 67 7.56 -18.62 10.50
CA PHE A 67 7.48 -17.18 10.72
C PHE A 67 6.20 -16.59 10.10
N ASP A 68 5.43 -15.89 10.92
CA ASP A 68 4.27 -15.10 10.55
C ASP A 68 4.59 -13.62 10.75
N LYS A 69 4.85 -12.92 9.63
CA LYS A 69 5.23 -11.51 9.63
C LYS A 69 4.13 -10.61 10.18
N ALA A 70 2.86 -10.88 9.84
CA ALA A 70 1.74 -10.02 10.22
C ALA A 70 1.58 -9.94 11.74
N GLY A 71 1.87 -11.04 12.44
CA GLY A 71 1.85 -11.11 13.90
C GLY A 71 3.21 -10.97 14.59
N GLY A 72 4.31 -10.79 13.85
CA GLY A 72 5.67 -10.80 14.42
C GLY A 72 6.00 -12.10 15.17
N ARG A 73 5.49 -13.24 14.67
CA ARG A 73 5.36 -14.48 15.45
C ARG A 73 6.15 -15.62 14.84
N PHE A 74 6.92 -16.33 15.66
CA PHE A 74 7.63 -17.56 15.34
C PHE A 74 6.99 -18.74 16.07
N THR A 75 6.60 -19.77 15.32
CA THR A 75 6.03 -21.01 15.85
C THR A 75 7.06 -22.12 15.68
N VAL A 76 7.48 -22.75 16.77
CA VAL A 76 8.46 -23.83 16.79
C VAL A 76 7.80 -25.13 17.24
N ARG A 77 7.79 -26.15 16.38
CA ARG A 77 7.39 -27.52 16.70
C ARG A 77 8.59 -28.26 17.25
N THR A 78 8.66 -28.40 18.57
CA THR A 78 9.89 -28.77 19.29
C THR A 78 10.38 -30.19 19.00
N ASP A 79 9.46 -31.08 18.58
CA ASP A 79 9.70 -32.45 18.16
C ASP A 79 10.21 -32.56 16.71
N ALA A 80 9.84 -31.62 15.86
CA ALA A 80 10.25 -31.54 14.46
C ALA A 80 11.60 -30.85 14.27
N VAL A 81 12.10 -30.11 15.26
CA VAL A 81 13.41 -29.43 15.14
C VAL A 81 14.53 -30.47 14.97
N PRO A 82 15.32 -30.41 13.89
CA PRO A 82 16.36 -31.39 13.62
C PRO A 82 17.35 -31.52 14.77
N ALA A 83 17.83 -32.74 15.03
CA ALA A 83 18.72 -33.00 16.15
C ALA A 83 20.04 -32.20 16.08
N ALA A 84 20.46 -31.81 14.86
CA ALA A 84 21.63 -30.99 14.60
C ALA A 84 21.48 -29.51 15.00
N ILE A 85 20.27 -29.04 15.28
CA ILE A 85 19.99 -27.66 15.71
C ILE A 85 19.92 -27.61 17.24
N ASP A 86 20.79 -26.79 17.84
CA ASP A 86 20.89 -26.64 19.29
C ASP A 86 20.19 -25.38 19.80
N ARG A 87 20.09 -24.36 18.94
CA ARG A 87 19.49 -23.07 19.28
C ARG A 87 18.85 -22.39 18.07
N ILE A 88 17.85 -21.57 18.34
CA ILE A 88 17.15 -20.71 17.39
C ILE A 88 17.31 -19.29 17.90
N ALA A 89 18.12 -18.48 17.22
CA ALA A 89 18.31 -17.08 17.57
C ALA A 89 17.21 -16.23 16.94
N LEU A 90 16.64 -15.30 17.71
CA LEU A 90 15.56 -14.40 17.29
C LEU A 90 16.08 -12.97 17.23
N CYS A 91 16.00 -12.36 16.06
CA CYS A 91 16.68 -11.11 15.74
C CYS A 91 15.73 -10.05 15.20
N VAL A 92 16.07 -8.78 15.46
CA VAL A 92 15.47 -7.58 14.87
C VAL A 92 16.55 -6.84 14.10
N VAL A 93 16.26 -6.40 12.88
CA VAL A 93 17.13 -5.57 12.05
C VAL A 93 16.35 -4.32 11.67
N VAL A 94 16.99 -3.17 11.77
CA VAL A 94 16.46 -1.88 11.33
C VAL A 94 17.24 -1.47 10.10
N ASP A 95 16.57 -1.42 8.96
CA ASP A 95 17.12 -0.84 7.74
C ASP A 95 16.83 0.66 7.69
N GLY A 96 17.80 1.43 7.19
CA GLY A 96 17.72 2.89 7.13
C GLY A 96 17.92 3.62 8.47
N GLY A 97 18.27 2.93 9.56
CA GLY A 97 18.41 3.56 10.88
C GLY A 97 19.03 2.70 11.98
N ALA A 98 18.76 3.06 13.24
CA ALA A 98 19.27 2.38 14.43
C ALA A 98 18.12 1.90 15.34
N ALA A 99 18.36 0.86 16.11
CA ALA A 99 17.39 0.26 17.03
C ALA A 99 16.90 1.24 18.11
N ALA A 100 17.66 2.29 18.41
CA ALA A 100 17.22 3.39 19.28
C ALA A 100 15.85 3.98 18.88
N ALA A 101 15.49 3.94 17.60
CA ALA A 101 14.22 4.47 17.12
C ALA A 101 13.00 3.58 17.48
N LEU A 102 13.21 2.38 18.01
CA LEU A 102 12.15 1.42 18.37
C LEU A 102 11.61 1.58 19.80
N GLY A 103 12.30 2.35 20.66
CA GLY A 103 12.02 2.51 22.09
C GLY A 103 12.37 1.25 22.91
N ALA A 104 11.64 0.16 22.69
CA ALA A 104 11.97 -1.15 23.25
C ALA A 104 11.52 -2.29 22.33
N ILE A 105 12.22 -3.40 22.41
CA ILE A 105 11.87 -4.66 21.74
C ILE A 105 11.42 -5.66 22.82
N THR A 106 10.22 -6.20 22.66
CA THR A 106 9.65 -7.19 23.57
C THR A 106 9.59 -8.55 22.88
N LEU A 107 10.22 -9.56 23.48
CA LEU A 107 10.09 -10.97 23.09
C LEU A 107 9.24 -11.70 24.14
N SER A 108 8.13 -12.30 23.73
CA SER A 108 7.22 -13.02 24.63
C SER A 108 6.98 -14.45 24.13
N ILE A 109 7.05 -15.41 25.04
CA ILE A 109 6.61 -16.79 24.78
C ILE A 109 5.18 -16.94 25.28
N ALA A 110 4.29 -17.53 24.45
CA ALA A 110 2.93 -17.84 24.85
C ALA A 110 2.93 -18.69 26.13
N ASP A 111 2.15 -18.27 27.13
CA ASP A 111 2.05 -18.88 28.46
C ASP A 111 3.40 -19.08 29.19
N GLY A 112 4.43 -18.33 28.80
CA GLY A 112 5.82 -18.56 29.21
C GLY A 112 6.55 -17.31 29.68
N PRO A 113 7.90 -17.30 29.58
CA PRO A 113 8.71 -16.14 29.91
C PRO A 113 8.59 -15.03 28.85
N SER A 114 8.86 -13.79 29.26
CA SER A 114 9.05 -12.65 28.36
C SER A 114 10.38 -11.95 28.63
N TYR A 115 10.86 -11.15 27.70
CA TYR A 115 12.02 -10.29 27.84
C TYR A 115 11.76 -8.96 27.14
N ARG A 116 11.96 -7.86 27.86
CA ARG A 116 11.92 -6.51 27.29
C ARG A 116 13.33 -5.94 27.23
N HIS A 117 13.74 -5.53 26.03
CA HIS A 117 15.02 -4.92 25.76
C HIS A 117 14.82 -3.45 25.40
N ALA A 118 15.19 -2.54 26.31
CA ALA A 118 15.20 -1.11 26.02
C ALA A 118 16.30 -0.79 25.00
N THR A 119 15.96 -0.01 23.96
CA THR A 119 16.89 0.32 22.87
C THR A 119 17.43 1.76 22.96
N ASP A 120 17.07 2.53 23.99
CA ASP A 120 17.47 3.92 24.17
C ASP A 120 18.97 4.14 23.98
N GLY A 121 19.33 5.02 23.03
CA GLY A 121 20.72 5.40 22.76
C GLY A 121 21.60 4.33 22.12
N GLN A 122 21.04 3.18 21.71
CA GLN A 122 21.77 2.11 21.02
C GLN A 122 21.99 2.45 19.54
N PRO A 123 23.24 2.67 19.08
CA PRO A 123 23.54 2.95 17.67
C PRO A 123 23.40 1.71 16.76
N GLU A 124 23.13 0.53 17.32
CA GLU A 124 23.11 -0.72 16.58
C GLU A 124 21.89 -0.86 15.67
N ALA A 125 22.13 -1.28 14.43
CA ALA A 125 21.09 -1.51 13.42
C ALA A 125 20.55 -2.95 13.42
N ALA A 126 21.12 -3.85 14.23
CA ALA A 126 20.57 -5.19 14.43
C ALA A 126 20.75 -5.64 15.88
N ILE A 127 19.78 -6.38 16.42
CA ILE A 127 19.75 -6.88 17.79
C ILE A 127 19.34 -8.36 17.81
N ILE A 128 20.13 -9.20 18.48
CA ILE A 128 19.69 -10.53 18.92
C ILE A 128 18.90 -10.33 20.22
N VAL A 129 17.59 -10.53 20.17
CA VAL A 129 16.70 -10.27 21.31
C VAL A 129 16.77 -11.44 22.29
N GLY A 130 16.68 -12.67 21.77
CA GLY A 130 16.75 -13.88 22.57
C GLY A 130 17.06 -15.12 21.75
N GLU A 131 17.34 -16.21 22.45
CA GLU A 131 17.58 -17.53 21.86
C GLU A 131 16.67 -18.57 22.51
N LEU A 132 15.98 -19.36 21.70
CA LEU A 132 15.40 -20.63 22.14
C LEU A 132 16.47 -21.71 21.99
N TYR A 133 16.82 -22.43 23.03
CA TYR A 133 17.86 -23.45 22.96
C TYR A 133 17.48 -24.70 23.74
N ARG A 134 18.03 -25.84 23.32
CA ARG A 134 17.79 -27.13 23.97
C ARG A 134 18.97 -27.47 24.89
N ARG A 135 18.69 -27.83 26.15
CA ARG A 135 19.69 -28.32 27.10
C ARG A 135 19.16 -29.53 27.84
N ALA A 136 19.88 -30.65 27.75
CA ALA A 136 19.46 -31.92 28.36
C ALA A 136 18.02 -32.34 27.99
N GLY A 137 17.63 -32.16 26.73
CA GLY A 137 16.30 -32.51 26.21
C GLY A 137 15.19 -31.48 26.49
N ALA A 138 15.44 -30.45 27.29
CA ALA A 138 14.45 -29.41 27.60
C ALA A 138 14.74 -28.11 26.83
N TRP A 139 13.69 -27.47 26.33
CA TRP A 139 13.76 -26.16 25.69
C TRP A 139 13.77 -25.03 26.72
N LYS A 140 14.57 -24.00 26.43
CA LYS A 140 14.75 -22.83 27.29
C LYS A 140 14.83 -21.56 26.45
N LEU A 141 14.29 -20.46 26.97
CA LEU A 141 14.53 -19.12 26.43
C LEU A 141 15.72 -18.50 27.15
N ARG A 142 16.63 -17.86 26.42
CA ARG A 142 17.67 -16.97 26.96
C ARG A 142 17.44 -15.54 26.46
N ALA A 143 17.42 -14.58 27.37
CA ALA A 143 17.41 -13.17 27.04
C ALA A 143 18.84 -12.71 26.67
N ILE A 144 19.03 -12.09 25.50
CA ILE A 144 20.36 -11.74 24.97
C ILE A 144 20.57 -10.24 24.90
N GLY A 145 19.78 -9.53 24.09
CA GLY A 145 19.88 -8.09 23.89
C GLY A 145 21.25 -7.64 23.36
N GLN A 146 21.83 -8.38 22.40
CA GLN A 146 23.15 -8.06 21.83
C GLN A 146 22.98 -7.31 20.51
N GLY A 147 23.54 -6.10 20.44
CA GLY A 147 23.51 -5.27 19.24
C GLY A 147 24.69 -5.49 18.28
N PHE A 148 24.49 -5.13 17.02
CA PHE A 148 25.47 -5.10 15.95
C PHE A 148 25.42 -3.75 15.20
N ALA A 149 26.47 -2.94 15.34
CA ALA A 149 26.54 -1.60 14.75
C ALA A 149 26.40 -1.58 13.22
N GLY A 150 26.97 -2.56 12.51
CA GLY A 150 26.87 -2.66 11.05
C GLY A 150 25.61 -3.36 10.52
N GLY A 151 24.61 -3.59 11.37
CA GLY A 151 23.32 -4.18 10.97
C GLY A 151 23.39 -5.66 10.61
N LEU A 152 22.69 -6.04 9.54
CA LEU A 152 22.54 -7.44 9.12
C LEU A 152 23.88 -8.11 8.78
N ALA A 153 24.81 -7.41 8.12
CA ALA A 153 26.06 -8.01 7.65
C ALA A 153 26.94 -8.61 8.77
N PRO A 154 27.30 -7.86 9.83
CA PRO A 154 28.06 -8.43 10.95
C PRO A 154 27.26 -9.44 11.77
N LEU A 155 25.93 -9.29 11.86
CA LEU A 155 25.06 -10.31 12.47
C LEU A 155 25.13 -11.63 11.70
N ALA A 156 24.94 -11.61 10.38
CA ALA A 156 24.97 -12.79 9.53
C ALA A 156 26.35 -13.49 9.56
N ARG A 157 27.43 -12.71 9.49
CA ARG A 157 28.80 -13.23 9.65
C ARG A 157 29.01 -13.93 10.99
N SER A 158 28.37 -13.47 12.06
CA SER A 158 28.46 -14.12 13.38
C SER A 158 27.88 -15.55 13.39
N TYR A 159 26.97 -15.86 12.46
CA TYR A 159 26.39 -17.19 12.27
C TYR A 159 27.02 -17.98 11.13
N GLY A 160 28.19 -17.56 10.64
CA GLY A 160 28.95 -18.26 9.60
C GLY A 160 28.41 -18.06 8.18
N ILE A 161 27.55 -17.05 7.97
CA ILE A 161 27.03 -16.70 6.65
C ILE A 161 28.06 -15.79 5.96
N GLU A 162 28.58 -16.24 4.82
CA GLU A 162 29.42 -15.39 3.98
C GLU A 162 28.57 -14.32 3.29
N VAL A 163 28.59 -13.12 3.86
CA VAL A 163 28.10 -11.92 3.18
C VAL A 163 29.21 -11.45 2.26
N ALA A 164 29.13 -11.81 0.98
CA ALA A 164 30.11 -11.41 -0.04
C ALA A 164 30.30 -9.87 -0.01
N GLU A 165 31.52 -9.43 0.30
CA GLU A 165 31.87 -8.01 0.19
C GLU A 165 31.88 -7.62 -1.28
N GLY A 166 30.90 -6.80 -1.67
CA GLY A 166 30.68 -6.42 -3.05
C GLY A 166 29.81 -7.40 -3.85
N ALA A 167 29.10 -8.34 -3.20
CA ALA A 167 27.90 -8.87 -3.84
C ALA A 167 26.89 -7.73 -3.98
N PRO A 168 26.21 -7.59 -5.13
CA PRO A 168 25.05 -6.72 -5.17
C PRO A 168 24.14 -7.13 -4.03
N ALA A 169 23.52 -6.16 -3.36
CA ALA A 169 22.37 -6.43 -2.49
C ALA A 169 21.54 -7.55 -3.13
N PRO A 170 20.98 -8.51 -2.35
CA PRO A 170 20.05 -9.51 -2.91
C PRO A 170 19.16 -8.75 -3.89
N PRO A 171 19.11 -9.17 -5.19
CA PRO A 171 18.60 -8.33 -6.25
C PRO A 171 17.30 -7.72 -5.73
N PRO A 172 17.19 -6.37 -5.73
CA PRO A 172 16.11 -5.67 -5.05
C PRO A 172 14.86 -6.45 -5.34
N ARG A 173 14.18 -6.93 -4.28
CA ARG A 173 13.06 -7.84 -4.38
C ARG A 173 12.26 -7.40 -5.58
N VAL A 174 12.25 -8.25 -6.61
CA VAL A 174 11.76 -7.84 -7.90
C VAL A 174 10.28 -7.56 -7.71
N ASP A 175 9.95 -6.29 -7.62
CA ASP A 175 8.59 -5.85 -7.74
C ASP A 175 8.23 -6.09 -9.21
N LEU A 176 7.56 -7.22 -9.45
CA LEU A 176 7.17 -7.66 -10.78
C LEU A 176 6.29 -6.61 -11.46
N ARG A 177 5.56 -5.78 -10.69
CA ARG A 177 4.81 -4.64 -11.22
C ARG A 177 5.75 -3.54 -11.64
N LYS A 178 6.71 -3.13 -10.80
CA LYS A 178 7.74 -2.14 -11.20
C LYS A 178 8.55 -2.61 -12.41
N GLN A 179 8.83 -3.91 -12.56
CA GLN A 179 9.47 -4.46 -13.75
C GLN A 179 8.55 -4.51 -14.98
N ALA A 180 7.28 -4.89 -14.81
CA ALA A 180 6.29 -4.86 -15.89
C ALA A 180 6.11 -3.43 -16.40
N LEU A 181 5.96 -2.47 -15.48
CA LEU A 181 5.90 -1.04 -15.78
C LEU A 181 7.15 -0.56 -16.49
N ALA A 182 8.35 -0.87 -15.99
CA ALA A 182 9.60 -0.47 -16.64
C ALA A 182 9.69 -0.97 -18.10
N ARG A 183 9.29 -2.23 -18.36
CA ARG A 183 9.20 -2.77 -19.72
C ARG A 183 8.18 -2.03 -20.58
N LYS A 184 6.99 -1.76 -20.04
CA LYS A 184 5.93 -1.01 -20.72
C LYS A 184 6.37 0.41 -21.06
N LEU A 185 7.10 1.09 -20.17
CA LEU A 185 7.64 2.42 -20.41
C LEU A 185 8.71 2.45 -21.51
N VAL A 186 9.51 1.40 -21.67
CA VAL A 186 10.46 1.28 -22.79
C VAL A 186 9.72 1.21 -24.12
N ASP A 187 8.64 0.44 -24.19
CA ASP A 187 7.83 0.34 -25.41
C ASP A 187 7.04 1.62 -25.68
N LEU A 188 6.41 2.21 -24.65
CA LEU A 188 5.71 3.49 -24.75
C LEU A 188 6.63 4.62 -25.19
N GLY A 189 7.88 4.66 -24.72
CA GLY A 189 8.86 5.69 -25.09
C GLY A 189 9.13 5.80 -26.59
N LYS A 190 8.77 4.77 -27.38
CA LYS A 190 8.86 4.79 -28.86
C LYS A 190 7.73 5.59 -29.51
N THR A 191 6.61 5.77 -28.82
CA THR A 191 5.37 6.33 -29.39
C THR A 191 4.85 7.55 -28.62
N ASP A 192 5.10 7.63 -27.32
CA ASP A 192 4.62 8.69 -26.44
C ASP A 192 5.59 8.97 -25.29
N ALA A 193 6.62 9.78 -25.56
CA ALA A 193 7.59 10.19 -24.57
C ALA A 193 6.97 11.00 -23.43
N ARG A 194 5.90 11.77 -23.70
CA ARG A 194 5.22 12.59 -22.69
C ARG A 194 4.52 11.72 -21.66
N LEU A 195 3.82 10.67 -22.09
CA LEU A 195 3.20 9.72 -21.17
C LEU A 195 4.23 9.03 -20.27
N VAL A 196 5.41 8.68 -20.80
CA VAL A 196 6.51 8.12 -20.01
C VAL A 196 6.97 9.10 -18.93
N ASP A 197 7.17 10.37 -19.27
CA ASP A 197 7.61 11.38 -18.31
C ASP A 197 6.55 11.64 -17.24
N LEU A 198 5.28 11.77 -17.63
CA LEU A 198 4.15 11.88 -16.70
C LEU A 198 4.08 10.68 -15.75
N THR A 199 4.28 9.46 -16.26
CA THR A 199 4.23 8.23 -15.45
C THR A 199 5.33 8.24 -14.39
N LYS A 200 6.53 8.73 -14.72
CA LYS A 200 7.62 8.90 -13.74
C LYS A 200 7.30 9.97 -12.70
N THR A 201 6.70 11.08 -13.11
CA THR A 201 6.27 12.14 -12.18
C THR A 201 5.19 11.61 -11.22
N ALA A 202 4.20 10.87 -11.72
CA ALA A 202 3.17 10.23 -10.90
C ALA A 202 3.74 9.23 -9.89
N ALA A 203 4.76 8.45 -10.28
CA ALA A 203 5.44 7.51 -9.40
C ALA A 203 6.05 8.22 -8.17
N VAL A 204 6.59 9.42 -8.36
CA VAL A 204 7.15 10.23 -7.26
C VAL A 204 6.05 10.63 -6.27
N SER A 205 4.91 11.14 -6.75
CA SER A 205 3.77 11.52 -5.91
C SER A 205 3.15 10.35 -5.14
N LEU A 206 3.03 9.19 -5.79
CA LEU A 206 2.56 7.95 -5.14
C LEU A 206 3.53 7.47 -4.05
N ALA A 207 4.84 7.50 -4.32
CA ALA A 207 5.85 7.12 -3.34
C ALA A 207 5.89 8.07 -2.12
N LYS A 208 5.70 9.39 -2.32
CA LYS A 208 5.61 10.38 -1.22
C LYS A 208 4.52 10.02 -0.21
N THR A 209 3.41 9.44 -0.68
CA THR A 209 2.22 9.14 0.13
C THR A 209 2.15 7.68 0.60
N GLY A 210 3.00 6.79 0.06
CA GLY A 210 2.92 5.34 0.30
C GLY A 210 1.77 4.65 -0.43
N ALA A 211 1.17 5.33 -1.40
CA ALA A 211 0.06 4.82 -2.20
C ALA A 211 0.49 3.79 -3.27
N ASP A 212 1.79 3.62 -3.53
CA ASP A 212 2.34 2.62 -4.47
C ASP A 212 2.45 1.20 -3.87
N THR A 213 2.08 1.03 -2.60
CA THR A 213 2.29 -0.21 -1.84
C THR A 213 1.29 -1.32 -2.19
N ARG A 214 0.17 -1.00 -2.84
CA ARG A 214 -0.90 -1.95 -3.20
C ARG A 214 -1.41 -1.64 -4.61
N ALA A 215 -1.58 -2.67 -5.44
CA ALA A 215 -2.20 -2.47 -6.74
C ALA A 215 -3.66 -2.04 -6.61
N ALA A 216 -4.14 -1.30 -7.60
CA ALA A 216 -5.51 -0.84 -7.67
C ALA A 216 -5.97 -0.76 -9.11
N LYS A 217 -7.24 -1.09 -9.36
CA LYS A 217 -7.87 -0.85 -10.66
C LYS A 217 -8.23 0.61 -10.78
N PHE A 218 -7.94 1.23 -11.92
CA PHE A 218 -8.30 2.62 -12.16
C PHE A 218 -9.57 2.77 -13.01
N TRP A 219 -10.52 3.56 -12.49
CA TRP A 219 -11.76 3.90 -13.16
C TRP A 219 -11.85 5.41 -13.38
N LEU A 220 -12.31 5.80 -14.56
CA LEU A 220 -12.55 7.19 -14.91
C LEU A 220 -14.03 7.41 -15.23
N VAL A 221 -14.65 8.30 -14.47
CA VAL A 221 -16.06 8.68 -14.60
C VAL A 221 -16.11 10.11 -15.13
N LEU A 222 -16.45 10.26 -16.40
CA LEU A 222 -16.40 11.54 -17.12
C LEU A 222 -17.78 12.14 -17.32
N ASP A 223 -17.93 13.38 -16.86
CA ASP A 223 -19.09 14.20 -17.19
C ASP A 223 -19.09 14.55 -18.68
N VAL A 224 -20.18 14.19 -19.35
CA VAL A 224 -20.46 14.53 -20.75
C VAL A 224 -21.70 15.42 -20.85
N SER A 225 -21.93 16.27 -19.85
CA SER A 225 -22.95 17.32 -19.84
C SER A 225 -22.66 18.40 -20.88
N GLY A 226 -23.70 19.18 -21.21
CA GLY A 226 -23.59 20.25 -22.21
C GLY A 226 -22.52 21.32 -21.91
N SER A 227 -22.22 21.58 -20.63
CA SER A 227 -21.24 22.57 -20.18
C SER A 227 -19.80 22.11 -20.40
N MET A 228 -19.53 20.80 -20.29
CA MET A 228 -18.23 20.19 -20.54
C MET A 228 -17.77 20.27 -22.01
N ARG A 229 -18.68 20.52 -22.97
CA ARG A 229 -18.39 20.52 -24.42
C ARG A 229 -17.20 21.39 -24.82
N GLY A 230 -16.96 22.49 -24.12
CA GLY A 230 -15.80 23.37 -24.37
C GLY A 230 -14.47 22.66 -24.14
N LEU A 231 -14.36 21.91 -23.04
CA LEU A 231 -13.16 21.16 -22.64
C LEU A 231 -12.89 19.98 -23.57
N PHE A 232 -13.94 19.30 -24.04
CA PHE A 232 -13.81 18.26 -25.05
C PHE A 232 -13.29 18.84 -26.38
N ARG A 233 -13.81 19.98 -26.83
CA ARG A 233 -13.37 20.64 -28.08
C ARG A 233 -11.93 21.14 -28.04
N SER A 234 -11.46 21.59 -26.88
CA SER A 234 -10.09 22.09 -26.71
C SER A 234 -9.04 20.97 -26.57
N GLY A 235 -9.47 19.71 -26.49
CA GLY A 235 -8.61 18.57 -26.18
C GLY A 235 -8.09 18.55 -24.73
N ALA A 236 -8.63 19.40 -23.85
CA ALA A 236 -8.26 19.39 -22.43
C ALA A 236 -8.62 18.05 -21.76
N VAL A 237 -9.73 17.43 -22.20
CA VAL A 237 -10.12 16.10 -21.73
C VAL A 237 -9.10 15.03 -22.12
N ASP A 238 -8.56 15.03 -23.35
CA ASP A 238 -7.53 14.05 -23.74
C ASP A 238 -6.24 14.23 -22.93
N ARG A 239 -5.84 15.48 -22.63
CA ARG A 239 -4.69 15.76 -21.76
C ARG A 239 -4.94 15.33 -20.32
N LEU A 240 -6.16 15.52 -19.80
CA LEU A 240 -6.55 15.01 -18.49
C LEU A 240 -6.51 13.48 -18.46
N ILE A 241 -7.07 12.81 -19.47
CA ILE A 241 -7.01 11.35 -19.61
C ILE A 241 -5.56 10.87 -19.70
N GLN A 242 -4.67 11.59 -20.40
CA GLN A 242 -3.24 11.27 -20.44
C GLN A 242 -2.61 11.29 -19.05
N ARG A 243 -2.93 12.30 -18.22
CA ARG A 243 -2.48 12.35 -16.82
C ARG A 243 -3.10 11.20 -16.01
N CYS A 244 -4.38 10.89 -16.17
CA CYS A 244 -5.01 9.73 -15.52
C CYS A 244 -4.35 8.40 -15.93
N MET A 245 -4.00 8.22 -17.20
CA MET A 245 -3.29 7.05 -17.72
C MET A 245 -1.90 6.92 -17.09
N ALA A 246 -1.16 8.02 -17.00
CA ALA A 246 0.13 8.05 -16.31
C ALA A 246 0.04 7.62 -14.83
N TYR A 247 -1.03 8.01 -14.15
CA TYR A 247 -1.29 7.61 -12.78
C TYR A 247 -1.71 6.14 -12.67
N ALA A 248 -2.64 5.69 -13.52
CA ALA A 248 -3.14 4.31 -13.57
C ALA A 248 -2.02 3.29 -13.83
N LEU A 249 -1.08 3.58 -14.75
CA LEU A 249 0.07 2.74 -15.04
C LEU A 249 0.97 2.45 -13.83
N ASN A 250 0.88 3.25 -12.76
CA ASN A 250 1.61 3.00 -11.50
C ASN A 250 0.80 2.17 -10.49
N LEU A 251 -0.51 1.99 -10.71
CA LEU A 251 -1.42 1.28 -9.81
C LEU A 251 -1.71 -0.15 -10.27
N ASP A 252 -1.83 -0.40 -11.57
CA ASP A 252 -2.06 -1.72 -12.17
C ASP A 252 -1.08 -2.00 -13.34
N ASP A 253 -1.06 -3.26 -13.80
CA ASP A 253 -0.18 -3.71 -14.88
C ASP A 253 -0.89 -3.86 -16.24
N ASP A 254 -2.23 -3.91 -16.28
CA ASP A 254 -3.00 -3.98 -17.53
C ASP A 254 -2.91 -2.66 -18.32
N GLY A 255 -2.84 -1.50 -17.65
CA GLY A 255 -2.88 -0.16 -18.24
C GLY A 255 -4.14 0.10 -19.06
N ASP A 256 -5.25 -0.45 -18.58
CA ASP A 256 -6.58 -0.19 -19.07
C ASP A 256 -7.31 0.67 -18.04
N ILE A 257 -7.85 1.81 -18.48
CA ILE A 257 -8.77 2.59 -17.67
C ILE A 257 -10.20 2.19 -18.03
N SER A 258 -10.91 1.61 -17.06
CA SER A 258 -12.36 1.44 -17.18
C SER A 258 -13.04 2.80 -17.19
N CYS A 259 -13.88 3.08 -18.19
CA CYS A 259 -14.47 4.41 -18.34
C CYS A 259 -16.01 4.39 -18.39
N VAL A 260 -16.61 5.23 -17.54
CA VAL A 260 -18.04 5.55 -17.53
C VAL A 260 -18.21 6.99 -18.01
N LEU A 261 -19.06 7.18 -19.02
CA LEU A 261 -19.56 8.50 -19.38
C LEU A 261 -20.89 8.73 -18.66
N PHE A 262 -21.12 9.94 -18.16
CA PHE A 262 -22.39 10.29 -17.56
C PHE A 262 -22.92 11.66 -17.96
N ASP A 263 -24.23 11.71 -18.10
CA ASP A 263 -25.05 12.90 -18.19
C ASP A 263 -26.34 12.64 -17.36
N ASN A 264 -27.54 12.65 -17.96
CA ASN A 264 -28.76 12.15 -17.34
C ASN A 264 -28.85 10.60 -17.35
N ALA A 265 -27.93 9.94 -18.04
CA ALA A 265 -27.70 8.50 -17.99
C ALA A 265 -26.23 8.19 -17.65
N ALA A 266 -25.92 6.91 -17.40
CA ALA A 266 -24.56 6.43 -17.23
C ALA A 266 -24.30 5.29 -18.22
N ARG A 267 -23.12 5.28 -18.85
CA ARG A 267 -22.77 4.33 -19.91
C ARG A 267 -21.31 3.94 -19.80
N MET A 268 -21.04 2.63 -19.79
CA MET A 268 -19.68 2.13 -20.03
C MET A 268 -19.29 2.38 -21.49
N ILE A 269 -18.04 2.76 -21.70
CA ILE A 269 -17.38 2.72 -23.02
C ILE A 269 -16.27 1.68 -23.00
N ALA A 270 -15.65 1.44 -24.16
CA ALA A 270 -14.46 0.61 -24.22
C ALA A 270 -13.37 1.14 -23.27
N PRO A 271 -12.59 0.26 -22.62
CA PRO A 271 -11.48 0.70 -21.80
C PRO A 271 -10.53 1.61 -22.58
N ILE A 272 -10.09 2.69 -21.94
CA ILE A 272 -9.13 3.62 -22.52
C ILE A 272 -7.74 3.07 -22.25
N THR A 273 -6.90 3.04 -23.28
CA THR A 273 -5.54 2.49 -23.23
C THR A 273 -4.53 3.54 -23.66
N ALA A 274 -3.23 3.29 -23.41
CA ALA A 274 -2.16 4.16 -23.88
C ALA A 274 -2.15 4.37 -25.41
N ALA A 275 -2.78 3.46 -26.18
CA ALA A 275 -2.90 3.59 -27.63
C ALA A 275 -4.13 4.38 -28.09
N THR A 276 -5.15 4.53 -27.23
CA THR A 276 -6.46 5.07 -27.62
C THR A 276 -6.80 6.40 -26.96
N TYR A 277 -6.12 6.76 -25.85
CA TYR A 277 -6.51 7.92 -25.04
C TYR A 277 -6.61 9.23 -25.84
N ALA A 278 -5.70 9.49 -26.78
CA ALA A 278 -5.63 10.74 -27.54
C ALA A 278 -6.80 10.96 -28.53
N GLY A 279 -7.62 9.93 -28.77
CA GLY A 279 -8.82 10.02 -29.62
C GLY A 279 -10.12 10.10 -28.83
N THR A 280 -10.06 9.99 -27.50
CA THR A 280 -11.25 9.79 -26.66
C THR A 280 -12.20 10.98 -26.74
N ALA A 281 -11.68 12.21 -26.63
CA ALA A 281 -12.53 13.39 -26.66
C ALA A 281 -13.27 13.53 -27.99
N ALA A 282 -12.57 13.27 -29.11
CA ALA A 282 -13.17 13.31 -30.44
C ALA A 282 -14.25 12.23 -30.63
N GLU A 283 -14.00 11.00 -30.15
CA GLU A 283 -14.97 9.91 -30.18
C GLU A 283 -16.23 10.24 -29.37
N VAL A 284 -16.05 10.73 -28.14
CA VAL A 284 -17.15 11.17 -27.28
C VAL A 284 -17.92 12.32 -27.93
N MET A 285 -17.23 13.29 -28.52
CA MET A 285 -17.85 14.41 -29.24
C MET A 285 -18.69 14.00 -30.45
N ALA A 286 -18.38 12.88 -31.10
CA ALA A 286 -19.14 12.38 -32.23
C ALA A 286 -20.50 11.76 -31.82
N ARG A 287 -20.68 11.44 -30.53
CA ARG A 287 -21.91 10.83 -30.01
C ARG A 287 -23.06 11.82 -29.97
N ARG A 288 -24.25 11.33 -30.31
CA ARG A 288 -25.51 12.10 -30.32
C ARG A 288 -26.47 11.71 -29.20
N ASP A 289 -26.17 10.64 -28.47
CA ASP A 289 -26.98 10.04 -27.41
C ASP A 289 -26.58 10.50 -25.98
N ILE A 290 -25.73 11.52 -25.91
CA ILE A 290 -25.21 12.15 -24.69
C ILE A 290 -25.38 13.68 -24.76
N TRP A 291 -24.80 14.43 -23.81
CA TRP A 291 -24.91 15.89 -23.67
C TRP A 291 -26.20 16.37 -22.99
N GLY A 292 -26.74 15.56 -22.09
CA GLY A 292 -27.85 15.93 -21.21
C GLY A 292 -27.43 16.77 -19.99
N SER A 293 -28.23 16.63 -18.92
CA SER A 293 -27.95 17.18 -17.58
C SER A 293 -26.94 16.32 -16.81
N THR A 294 -26.77 16.54 -15.51
CA THR A 294 -25.70 15.91 -14.71
C THR A 294 -26.30 15.01 -13.61
N ASP A 295 -26.14 13.68 -13.71
CA ASP A 295 -26.52 12.71 -12.67
C ASP A 295 -25.41 11.68 -12.44
N TYR A 296 -24.32 12.10 -11.79
CA TYR A 296 -23.23 11.19 -11.44
C TYR A 296 -23.63 10.11 -10.41
N GLY A 297 -24.77 10.23 -9.73
CA GLY A 297 -25.28 9.17 -8.84
C GLY A 297 -25.57 7.86 -9.60
N ARG A 298 -25.99 7.97 -10.87
CA ARG A 298 -26.16 6.81 -11.76
C ARG A 298 -24.82 6.22 -12.19
N ALA A 299 -23.84 7.08 -12.46
CA ALA A 299 -22.50 6.66 -12.83
C ALA A 299 -21.85 5.88 -11.69
N MET A 300 -21.96 6.41 -10.47
CA MET A 300 -21.45 5.75 -9.27
C MET A 300 -22.06 4.38 -9.05
N ARG A 301 -23.39 4.25 -9.21
CA ARG A 301 -24.07 2.96 -9.13
C ARG A 301 -23.52 1.98 -10.16
N LEU A 302 -23.39 2.41 -11.41
CA LEU A 302 -22.89 1.57 -12.49
C LEU A 302 -21.46 1.06 -12.21
N VAL A 303 -20.58 1.93 -11.71
CA VAL A 303 -19.22 1.54 -11.29
C VAL A 303 -19.29 0.47 -10.20
N ARG A 304 -20.06 0.69 -9.14
CA ARG A 304 -20.18 -0.26 -8.02
C ARG A 304 -20.70 -1.62 -8.47
N GLU A 305 -21.80 -1.63 -9.22
CA GLU A 305 -22.42 -2.86 -9.72
C GLU A 305 -21.49 -3.62 -10.67
N THR A 306 -20.73 -2.92 -11.50
CA THR A 306 -19.81 -3.54 -12.46
C THR A 306 -18.53 -4.02 -11.78
N ALA A 307 -17.93 -3.21 -10.90
CA ALA A 307 -16.73 -3.62 -10.17
C ALA A 307 -17.01 -4.83 -9.26
N ALA A 308 -18.21 -4.92 -8.68
CA ALA A 308 -18.60 -6.01 -7.79
C ALA A 308 -18.66 -7.40 -8.46
N VAL A 309 -18.68 -7.48 -9.80
CA VAL A 309 -18.66 -8.78 -10.49
C VAL A 309 -17.25 -9.35 -10.66
N ASP A 310 -16.21 -8.55 -10.46
CA ASP A 310 -14.83 -9.00 -10.62
C ASP A 310 -14.42 -9.93 -9.46
N ALA A 311 -13.73 -11.02 -9.78
CA ALA A 311 -13.35 -12.04 -8.80
C ALA A 311 -12.42 -11.52 -7.69
N ASP A 312 -11.66 -10.46 -7.98
CA ASP A 312 -10.74 -9.80 -7.06
C ASP A 312 -11.35 -8.59 -6.34
N PHE A 313 -12.63 -8.29 -6.55
CA PHE A 313 -13.31 -7.16 -5.91
C PHE A 313 -13.22 -7.25 -4.37
N GLY A 314 -12.79 -6.17 -3.73
CA GLY A 314 -12.54 -6.13 -2.29
C GLY A 314 -11.24 -6.79 -1.83
N THR A 315 -10.44 -7.36 -2.74
CA THR A 315 -9.00 -7.66 -2.50
C THR A 315 -8.11 -6.69 -3.26
N VAL A 316 -8.45 -6.36 -4.50
CA VAL A 316 -7.83 -5.26 -5.24
C VAL A 316 -8.73 -4.03 -5.09
N PRO A 317 -8.24 -2.92 -4.51
CA PRO A 317 -9.00 -1.68 -4.43
C PRO A 317 -9.32 -1.12 -5.82
N VAL A 318 -10.43 -0.39 -5.90
CA VAL A 318 -10.85 0.36 -7.09
C VAL A 318 -10.69 1.84 -6.80
N TYR A 319 -9.79 2.51 -7.53
CA TYR A 319 -9.64 3.96 -7.51
C TYR A 319 -10.53 4.55 -8.59
N VAL A 320 -11.50 5.39 -8.21
CA VAL A 320 -12.44 6.01 -9.15
C VAL A 320 -12.21 7.51 -9.21
N MET A 321 -11.80 8.01 -10.36
CA MET A 321 -11.68 9.44 -10.64
C MET A 321 -12.96 9.95 -11.30
N VAL A 322 -13.71 10.81 -10.60
CA VAL A 322 -14.93 11.46 -11.10
C VAL A 322 -14.59 12.89 -11.51
N VAL A 323 -14.81 13.20 -12.78
CA VAL A 323 -14.53 14.52 -13.37
C VAL A 323 -15.84 15.18 -13.76
N THR A 324 -16.10 16.38 -13.24
CA THR A 324 -17.34 17.14 -13.50
C THR A 324 -17.08 18.64 -13.45
N ASP A 325 -17.88 19.44 -14.17
CA ASP A 325 -17.86 20.91 -14.05
C ASP A 325 -19.02 21.47 -13.20
N GLY A 326 -19.86 20.59 -12.65
CA GLY A 326 -21.07 21.00 -11.95
C GLY A 326 -21.60 19.99 -10.93
N GLY A 327 -22.70 20.40 -10.29
CA GLY A 327 -23.42 19.57 -9.31
C GLY A 327 -24.41 18.61 -9.97
N THR A 328 -24.73 17.52 -9.27
CA THR A 328 -25.75 16.57 -9.72
C THR A 328 -27.18 17.08 -9.52
N GLU A 329 -28.07 16.66 -10.42
CA GLU A 329 -29.54 16.78 -10.30
C GLU A 329 -30.11 15.85 -9.22
N ASN A 330 -29.39 14.79 -8.84
CA ASN A 330 -29.86 13.77 -7.91
C ASN A 330 -28.90 13.58 -6.73
N ARG A 331 -28.84 14.59 -5.85
CA ARG A 331 -28.03 14.57 -4.63
C ARG A 331 -28.30 13.37 -3.71
N PRO A 332 -29.58 13.00 -3.43
CA PRO A 332 -29.87 11.86 -2.56
C PRO A 332 -29.31 10.53 -3.10
N LEU A 333 -29.31 10.35 -4.42
CA LEU A 333 -28.70 9.16 -5.01
C LEU A 333 -27.18 9.16 -4.82
N ALA A 334 -26.51 10.28 -5.09
CA ALA A 334 -25.06 10.38 -4.92
C ALA A 334 -24.62 10.14 -3.46
N GLU A 335 -25.32 10.74 -2.50
CA GLU A 335 -25.10 10.49 -1.06
C GLU A 335 -25.23 9.00 -0.73
N ARG A 336 -26.32 8.38 -1.17
CA ARG A 336 -26.54 6.94 -0.95
C ARG A 336 -25.42 6.09 -1.57
N GLN A 337 -24.94 6.44 -2.77
CA GLN A 337 -23.87 5.70 -3.42
C GLN A 337 -22.53 5.81 -2.67
N ILE A 338 -22.16 6.99 -2.16
CA ILE A 338 -20.95 7.11 -1.32
C ILE A 338 -21.13 6.31 -0.01
N GLN A 339 -22.28 6.42 0.66
CA GLN A 339 -22.52 5.71 1.93
C GLN A 339 -22.40 4.20 1.79
N GLU A 340 -23.04 3.63 0.77
CA GLU A 340 -22.99 2.19 0.54
C GLU A 340 -21.60 1.75 0.04
N ALA A 341 -20.92 2.55 -0.80
CA ALA A 341 -19.55 2.26 -1.25
C ALA A 341 -18.51 2.31 -0.12
N ALA A 342 -18.81 2.94 1.02
CA ALA A 342 -17.88 2.98 2.16
C ALA A 342 -17.69 1.59 2.80
N ALA A 343 -18.55 0.62 2.50
CA ALA A 343 -18.37 -0.79 2.86
C ALA A 343 -17.78 -1.63 1.71
N GLU A 344 -17.40 -0.99 0.61
CA GLU A 344 -16.86 -1.61 -0.59
C GLU A 344 -15.41 -1.16 -0.79
N GLY A 345 -14.60 -1.98 -1.48
CA GLY A 345 -13.19 -1.67 -1.76
C GLY A 345 -13.00 -0.57 -2.79
N ILE A 346 -13.76 0.53 -2.72
CA ILE A 346 -13.81 1.61 -3.70
C ILE A 346 -13.47 2.95 -3.04
N PHE A 347 -12.52 3.67 -3.62
CA PHE A 347 -12.16 5.04 -3.26
C PHE A 347 -12.60 6.02 -4.36
N TRP A 348 -13.26 7.12 -3.97
CA TRP A 348 -13.82 8.11 -4.87
C TRP A 348 -13.03 9.41 -4.84
N LYS A 349 -12.36 9.73 -5.94
CA LYS A 349 -11.70 11.03 -6.13
C LYS A 349 -12.56 11.94 -6.97
N PHE A 350 -13.06 13.04 -6.41
CA PHE A 350 -13.83 14.03 -7.13
C PHE A 350 -12.96 15.20 -7.57
N MET A 351 -12.95 15.46 -8.88
CA MET A 351 -12.35 16.64 -9.48
C MET A 351 -13.44 17.53 -10.07
N ALA A 352 -13.58 18.71 -9.48
CA ALA A 352 -14.40 19.78 -10.04
C ALA A 352 -13.57 20.68 -10.97
N ILE A 353 -14.11 21.00 -12.14
CA ILE A 353 -13.48 21.91 -13.12
C ILE A 353 -14.34 23.15 -13.30
N GLY A 354 -13.79 24.33 -13.04
CA GLY A 354 -14.49 25.58 -13.33
C GLY A 354 -14.02 26.78 -12.51
N PRO A 355 -14.53 27.97 -12.84
CA PRO A 355 -14.00 29.22 -12.31
C PRO A 355 -14.16 29.33 -10.80
N MET A 356 -13.06 29.66 -10.12
CA MET A 356 -13.02 29.90 -8.69
C MET A 356 -13.07 31.40 -8.36
N PRO A 357 -13.90 31.84 -7.39
CA PRO A 357 -13.89 33.23 -6.94
C PRO A 357 -12.52 33.62 -6.36
N LYS A 358 -12.08 34.86 -6.60
CA LYS A 358 -10.79 35.34 -6.09
C LYS A 358 -10.72 35.20 -4.56
N GLY A 359 -9.62 34.61 -4.08
CA GLY A 359 -9.37 34.42 -2.64
C GLY A 359 -10.11 33.26 -2.00
N VAL A 360 -10.91 32.50 -2.77
CA VAL A 360 -11.51 31.24 -2.30
C VAL A 360 -10.53 30.11 -2.56
N ALA A 361 -10.14 29.40 -1.51
CA ALA A 361 -9.32 28.20 -1.64
C ALA A 361 -10.12 27.11 -2.41
N PRO A 362 -9.47 26.22 -3.18
CA PRO A 362 -10.12 25.12 -3.90
C PRO A 362 -10.62 23.99 -2.99
N LYS A 363 -10.88 24.30 -1.71
CA LYS A 363 -11.39 23.43 -0.65
C LYS A 363 -12.13 24.25 0.41
N GLY A 364 -13.11 23.64 1.08
CA GLY A 364 -13.86 24.24 2.19
C GLY A 364 -15.22 24.85 1.84
N ARG A 365 -15.82 25.63 2.76
CA ARG A 365 -17.25 26.01 2.71
C ARG A 365 -17.63 27.15 1.76
N ALA A 366 -16.66 27.84 1.15
CA ALA A 366 -16.91 29.01 0.29
C ALA A 366 -16.94 28.66 -1.22
N LEU A 367 -17.05 27.38 -1.54
CA LEU A 367 -17.00 26.87 -2.91
C LEU A 367 -18.22 27.29 -3.75
N PRO A 368 -18.06 27.39 -5.08
CA PRO A 368 -19.18 27.56 -5.99
C PRO A 368 -20.27 26.49 -5.81
N ARG A 369 -21.50 26.84 -6.20
CA ARG A 369 -22.61 25.88 -6.21
C ARG A 369 -22.27 24.70 -7.13
N GLY A 370 -22.47 23.48 -6.65
CA GLY A 370 -22.04 22.23 -7.30
C GLY A 370 -20.76 21.70 -6.69
N PHE A 371 -19.74 22.56 -6.52
CA PHE A 371 -18.47 22.20 -5.90
C PHE A 371 -18.65 22.04 -4.39
N ASP A 372 -19.50 22.86 -3.79
CA ASP A 372 -19.94 22.75 -2.40
C ASP A 372 -20.50 21.36 -2.06
N PHE A 373 -21.25 20.76 -2.99
CA PHE A 373 -21.84 19.45 -2.80
C PHE A 373 -20.82 18.32 -3.01
N LEU A 374 -19.88 18.46 -3.94
CA LEU A 374 -18.78 17.48 -4.09
C LEU A 374 -17.86 17.49 -2.86
N ALA A 375 -17.52 18.68 -2.35
CA ALA A 375 -16.80 18.80 -1.08
C ALA A 375 -17.62 18.30 0.13
N TYR A 376 -18.95 18.35 0.06
CA TYR A 376 -19.79 17.71 1.07
C TYR A 376 -19.74 16.18 0.99
N LEU A 377 -19.71 15.58 -0.21
CA LEU A 377 -19.61 14.12 -0.38
C LEU A 377 -18.29 13.56 0.17
N ASP A 378 -17.24 14.37 0.15
CA ASP A 378 -15.95 14.10 0.78
C ASP A 378 -16.07 14.01 2.31
N ASP A 379 -16.71 14.98 2.96
CA ASP A 379 -16.81 15.06 4.43
C ASP A 379 -18.06 14.38 5.05
N MET A 380 -18.98 13.84 4.25
CA MET A 380 -20.32 13.49 4.75
C MET A 380 -20.32 12.34 5.78
N PRO A 381 -21.23 12.36 6.77
CA PRO A 381 -21.31 11.32 7.80
C PRO A 381 -22.00 10.03 7.30
N GLY A 382 -21.97 8.98 8.14
CA GLY A 382 -22.68 7.73 7.87
C GLY A 382 -21.89 6.69 7.06
N ARG A 383 -20.57 6.83 7.02
CA ARG A 383 -19.65 5.95 6.31
C ARG A 383 -18.86 5.07 7.28
N VAL A 384 -18.55 3.84 6.88
CA VAL A 384 -17.76 2.90 7.70
C VAL A 384 -16.28 3.28 7.70
N VAL A 385 -15.79 3.74 6.54
CA VAL A 385 -14.49 4.40 6.37
C VAL A 385 -14.67 5.62 5.46
N ASP A 386 -13.79 6.59 5.61
CA ASP A 386 -13.76 7.76 4.72
C ASP A 386 -13.21 7.34 3.35
N ASN A 387 -14.08 7.19 2.36
CA ASN A 387 -13.79 6.61 1.05
C ASN A 387 -13.88 7.61 -0.10
N ALA A 388 -13.82 8.91 0.18
CA ALA A 388 -13.86 9.96 -0.83
C ALA A 388 -12.76 10.99 -0.56
N ASP A 389 -12.37 11.74 -1.60
CA ASP A 389 -11.59 12.97 -1.49
C ASP A 389 -12.04 13.92 -2.60
N PHE A 390 -11.91 15.23 -2.38
CA PHE A 390 -12.33 16.28 -3.29
C PHE A 390 -11.24 17.32 -3.56
N PHE A 391 -11.09 17.69 -4.83
CA PHE A 391 -10.36 18.90 -5.21
C PHE A 391 -10.99 19.62 -6.40
N ALA A 392 -10.65 20.90 -6.55
CA ALA A 392 -11.13 21.74 -7.65
C ALA A 392 -9.97 22.40 -8.40
N VAL A 393 -10.12 22.55 -9.72
CA VAL A 393 -9.23 23.31 -10.60
C VAL A 393 -10.06 24.28 -11.46
N THR A 394 -9.45 25.35 -11.96
CA THR A 394 -10.15 26.23 -12.91
C THR A 394 -10.14 25.66 -14.32
N ASP A 395 -9.00 25.12 -14.75
CA ASP A 395 -8.81 24.36 -15.97
C ASP A 395 -8.03 23.07 -15.66
N PRO A 396 -8.29 21.94 -16.35
CA PRO A 396 -7.52 20.71 -16.17
C PRO A 396 -6.01 20.89 -16.37
N ASP A 397 -5.58 21.87 -17.18
CA ASP A 397 -4.18 22.15 -17.47
C ASP A 397 -3.51 23.10 -16.45
N ASP A 398 -4.27 23.76 -15.57
CA ASP A 398 -3.75 24.73 -14.60
C ASP A 398 -2.70 24.16 -13.63
N PRO A 399 -2.94 23.02 -12.95
CA PRO A 399 -1.92 22.45 -12.09
C PRO A 399 -0.73 21.94 -12.93
N SER A 400 0.47 22.11 -12.37
CA SER A 400 1.63 21.37 -12.87
C SER A 400 1.36 19.87 -12.76
N ASP A 401 2.08 19.06 -13.56
CA ASP A 401 1.89 17.60 -13.52
C ASP A 401 2.14 17.05 -12.11
N GLU A 402 3.18 17.53 -11.42
CA GLU A 402 3.44 17.16 -10.02
C GLU A 402 2.29 17.56 -9.08
N ALA A 403 1.79 18.79 -9.19
CA ALA A 403 0.69 19.24 -8.33
C ALA A 403 -0.59 18.44 -8.60
N PHE A 404 -0.87 18.09 -9.86
CA PHE A 404 -1.99 17.23 -10.23
C PHE A 404 -1.84 15.84 -9.60
N PHE A 405 -0.67 15.21 -9.68
CA PHE A 405 -0.46 13.88 -9.11
C PHE A 405 -0.43 13.88 -7.58
N ASP A 406 0.08 14.93 -6.94
CA ASP A 406 -0.02 15.11 -5.49
C ASP A 406 -1.48 15.24 -5.06
N LEU A 407 -2.31 15.98 -5.81
CA LEU A 407 -3.76 16.03 -5.60
C LEU A 407 -4.38 14.66 -5.77
N MET A 408 -4.07 13.91 -6.84
CA MET A 408 -4.59 12.55 -7.07
C MET A 408 -4.24 11.57 -5.94
N ALA A 409 -3.01 11.63 -5.44
CA ALA A 409 -2.52 10.74 -4.38
C ALA A 409 -3.04 11.10 -2.97
N ASN A 410 -3.54 12.32 -2.78
CA ASN A 410 -4.07 12.77 -1.49
C ASN A 410 -5.13 11.79 -0.95
N GLU A 411 -5.02 11.51 0.35
CA GLU A 411 -5.90 10.63 1.15
C GLU A 411 -6.00 9.16 0.75
N TYR A 412 -5.54 8.77 -0.44
CA TYR A 412 -5.70 7.41 -0.93
C TYR A 412 -4.96 6.38 -0.06
N ALA A 413 -3.71 6.65 0.32
CA ALA A 413 -2.95 5.75 1.20
C ALA A 413 -3.57 5.63 2.60
N ALA A 414 -4.11 6.74 3.12
CA ALA A 414 -4.81 6.77 4.40
C ALA A 414 -6.11 5.94 4.34
N TRP A 415 -6.86 6.06 3.25
CA TRP A 415 -8.03 5.22 2.99
C TRP A 415 -7.67 3.74 2.91
N ILE A 416 -6.61 3.35 2.18
CA ILE A 416 -6.17 1.93 2.11
C ILE A 416 -5.94 1.38 3.51
N ALA A 417 -5.23 2.13 4.37
CA ALA A 417 -4.95 1.72 5.75
C ALA A 417 -6.24 1.60 6.58
N ALA A 418 -7.14 2.58 6.49
CA ALA A 418 -8.43 2.59 7.19
C ALA A 418 -9.35 1.44 6.73
N ALA A 419 -9.48 1.24 5.41
CA ALA A 419 -10.29 0.20 4.79
C ALA A 419 -9.77 -1.21 5.12
N THR A 420 -8.45 -1.39 5.16
CA THR A 420 -7.84 -2.66 5.59
C THR A 420 -8.13 -2.92 7.07
N LYS A 421 -7.97 -1.90 7.94
CA LYS A 421 -8.27 -2.01 9.38
C LYS A 421 -9.76 -2.32 9.64
N ALA A 422 -10.66 -1.77 8.84
CA ALA A 422 -12.10 -2.00 8.93
C ALA A 422 -12.55 -3.32 8.28
N GLY A 423 -11.65 -4.07 7.64
CA GLY A 423 -11.98 -5.32 6.93
C GLY A 423 -12.73 -5.11 5.61
N VAL A 424 -12.81 -3.88 5.11
CA VAL A 424 -13.39 -3.53 3.82
C VAL A 424 -12.49 -4.02 2.67
N LEU A 425 -11.18 -3.81 2.82
CA LEU A 425 -10.18 -4.45 1.95
C LEU A 425 -9.65 -5.72 2.61
N ARG A 426 -9.82 -6.85 1.93
CA ARG A 426 -9.36 -8.17 2.34
C ARG A 426 -7.87 -8.34 2.02
N GLY A 427 -7.12 -8.95 2.94
CA GLY A 427 -5.68 -9.17 2.83
C GLY A 427 -5.29 -10.30 1.90
#